data_AF-A0A7Y0X4M3-F1
#
_entry.id   AF-A0A7Y0X4M3-F1
#
_cell.length_a   1.000
_cell.length_b   1.000
_cell.length_c   1.000
_cell.angle_alpha   90.00
_cell.angle_beta   90.00
_cell.angle_gamma   90.00
#
_symmetry.space_group_name_H-M   'P 1'
#
loop_
_entity.id
_entity.type
_entity.pdbx_description
1 polymer ?
#
loop_
_entity_poly.entity_id
_entity_poly.type
_entity_poly.pdbx_seq_one_letter_code
_entity_poly.pdbx_strand_id
1 'polypeptide(L)'
;YNRETLEVRYKGKTIDEVLEMTVEDARTFFDPVPAIARKLQTLMDVGLSYIRLGQAATTLSGGEAQRVKLARELSKRDTGKTLYI
;
A
#
# COMPACT_ATOMS: atom_id res chain seq x y z
N TYR A 1 2.68 -4.14 18.80
CA TYR A 1 4.09 -3.82 18.55
C TYR A 1 4.82 -3.56 19.87
N ASN A 2 6.13 -3.82 19.95
CA ASN A 2 7.00 -3.46 21.10
C ASN A 2 6.94 -1.93 21.33
N ARG A 3 6.94 -1.49 22.59
CA ARG A 3 6.95 -0.07 23.00
C ARG A 3 8.10 0.72 22.36
N GLU A 4 9.29 0.13 22.22
CA GLU A 4 10.46 0.76 21.56
C GLU A 4 10.24 0.99 20.06
N THR A 5 9.48 0.13 19.37
CA THR A 5 9.18 0.31 17.93
C THR A 5 8.23 1.49 17.70
N LEU A 6 7.41 1.82 18.69
CA LEU A 6 6.49 2.96 18.64
C LEU A 6 7.20 4.31 18.94
N GLU A 7 8.43 4.30 19.43
CA GLU A 7 9.21 5.52 19.66
C GLU A 7 9.90 6.02 18.38
N VAL A 8 10.13 5.13 17.41
CA VAL A 8 10.73 5.49 16.12
C VAL A 8 9.71 6.25 15.27
N ARG A 9 10.09 7.46 14.85
CA ARG A 9 9.25 8.33 14.01
C ARG A 9 9.90 8.57 12.65
N TYR A 10 9.11 8.47 11.60
CA TYR A 10 9.45 8.93 10.26
C TYR A 10 8.53 10.11 9.91
N LYS A 11 9.12 11.27 9.56
CA LYS A 11 8.37 12.52 9.33
C LYS A 11 7.33 12.82 10.43
N GLY A 12 7.71 12.59 11.69
CA GLY A 12 6.87 12.82 12.86
C GLY A 12 5.84 11.72 13.18
N LYS A 13 5.66 10.71 12.30
CA LYS A 13 4.70 9.62 12.49
C LYS A 13 5.37 8.31 12.87
N THR A 14 4.76 7.62 13.83
CA THR A 14 5.08 6.24 14.22
C THR A 14 4.61 5.25 13.16
N ILE A 15 5.06 4.00 13.25
CA ILE A 15 4.60 2.94 12.32
C ILE A 15 3.09 2.69 12.43
N ASP A 16 2.52 2.81 13.62
CA ASP A 16 1.08 2.65 13.86
C ASP A 16 0.27 3.74 13.13
N GLU A 17 0.67 5.00 13.27
CA GLU A 17 0.07 6.13 12.55
C GLU A 17 0.21 6.03 11.03
N VAL A 18 1.27 5.38 10.54
CA VAL A 18 1.45 5.09 9.11
C VAL A 18 0.51 3.97 8.65
N LEU A 19 0.35 2.91 9.45
CA LEU A 19 -0.55 1.80 9.11
C LEU A 19 -2.02 2.23 9.10
N GLU A 20 -2.38 3.26 9.86
CA GLU A 20 -3.73 3.86 9.84
C GLU A 20 -4.00 4.79 8.64
N MET A 21 -2.98 5.13 7.84
CA MET A 21 -3.18 5.95 6.63
C MET A 21 -3.95 5.18 5.56
N THR A 22 -4.79 5.90 4.83
CA THR A 22 -5.29 5.41 3.53
C THR A 22 -4.15 5.28 2.52
N VAL A 23 -4.34 4.48 1.48
CA VAL A 23 -3.38 4.37 0.37
C VAL A 23 -3.11 5.74 -0.27
N GLU A 24 -4.14 6.58 -0.41
CA GLU A 24 -4.03 7.94 -0.95
C GLU A 24 -3.14 8.84 -0.08
N ASP A 25 -3.40 8.88 1.23
CA ASP A 25 -2.58 9.67 2.18
C ASP A 25 -1.14 9.17 2.20
N ALA A 26 -0.96 7.84 2.27
CA ALA A 26 0.34 7.21 2.29
C ALA A 26 1.11 7.47 1.00
N ARG A 27 0.43 7.48 -0.17
CA ARG A 27 1.07 7.77 -1.45
C ARG A 27 1.72 9.14 -1.41
N THR A 28 1.02 10.17 -0.94
CA THR A 28 1.58 11.53 -0.80
C THR A 28 2.68 11.56 0.26
N PHE A 29 2.46 10.92 1.40
CA PHE A 29 3.42 10.90 2.52
C PHE A 29 4.78 10.29 2.13
N PHE A 30 4.76 9.24 1.29
CA PHE A 30 5.95 8.53 0.81
C PHE A 30 6.51 9.03 -0.52
N ASP A 31 6.12 10.21 -1.02
CA ASP A 31 6.71 10.83 -2.22
C ASP A 31 8.25 10.81 -2.25
N PRO A 32 8.96 11.13 -1.13
CA PRO A 32 10.42 11.10 -1.11
C PRO A 32 11.03 9.69 -1.14
N VAL A 33 10.22 8.63 -1.14
CA VAL A 33 10.66 7.23 -1.20
C VAL A 33 10.08 6.57 -2.44
N PRO A 34 10.70 6.73 -3.63
CA PRO A 34 10.12 6.31 -4.91
C PRO A 34 9.79 4.81 -5.01
N ALA A 35 10.48 3.96 -4.26
CA ALA A 35 10.18 2.52 -4.20
C ALA A 35 8.84 2.22 -3.53
N ILE A 36 8.46 3.00 -2.50
CA ILE A 36 7.18 2.86 -1.79
C ILE A 36 6.09 3.58 -2.57
N ALA A 37 6.34 4.83 -3.00
CA ALA A 37 5.37 5.63 -3.76
C ALA A 37 4.88 4.89 -5.02
N ARG A 38 5.76 4.19 -5.74
CA ARG A 38 5.37 3.39 -6.91
C ARG A 38 4.41 2.24 -6.58
N LYS A 39 4.61 1.54 -5.46
CA LYS A 39 3.71 0.45 -5.03
C LYS A 39 2.34 0.99 -4.62
N LEU A 40 2.33 2.12 -3.91
CA LEU A 40 1.11 2.79 -3.49
C LEU A 40 0.35 3.35 -4.70
N GLN A 41 1.06 3.88 -5.70
CA GLN A 41 0.46 4.31 -6.96
C GLN A 41 -0.31 3.16 -7.63
N THR A 42 0.29 1.97 -7.72
CA THR A 42 -0.39 0.81 -8.32
C THR A 42 -1.67 0.42 -7.57
N LEU A 43 -1.72 0.60 -6.26
CA LEU A 43 -2.95 0.41 -5.47
C LEU A 43 -4.01 1.47 -5.78
N MET A 44 -3.60 2.73 -6.03
CA MET A 44 -4.52 3.77 -6.50
C MET A 44 -5.06 3.46 -7.90
N ASP A 45 -4.20 2.99 -8.80
CA ASP A 45 -4.55 2.70 -10.20
C ASP A 45 -5.61 1.59 -10.30
N VAL A 46 -5.64 0.65 -9.35
CA VAL A 46 -6.69 -0.38 -9.25
C VAL A 46 -7.90 0.06 -8.42
N GLY A 47 -7.94 1.29 -7.91
CA GLY A 47 -9.08 1.86 -7.17
C GLY A 47 -9.16 1.46 -5.70
N LEU A 48 -8.02 1.26 -5.03
CA LEU A 48 -7.94 0.94 -3.59
C LEU A 48 -7.46 2.14 -2.74
N SER A 49 -7.64 3.37 -3.23
CA SER A 49 -7.19 4.60 -2.56
C SER A 49 -7.68 4.75 -1.11
N TYR A 50 -8.89 4.29 -0.82
CA TYR A 50 -9.57 4.45 0.48
C TYR A 50 -9.15 3.41 1.55
N ILE A 51 -8.46 2.34 1.16
CA ILE A 51 -8.09 1.26 2.10
C ILE A 51 -6.95 1.72 2.99
N ARG A 52 -6.98 1.35 4.28
CA ARG A 52 -5.87 1.60 5.20
C ARG A 52 -4.74 0.60 4.99
N LEU A 53 -3.48 1.04 5.09
CA LEU A 53 -2.32 0.17 4.90
C LEU A 53 -2.29 -1.02 5.87
N GLY A 54 -2.74 -0.82 7.11
CA GLY A 54 -2.83 -1.83 8.16
C GLY A 54 -4.13 -2.63 8.18
N GLN A 55 -5.05 -2.39 7.24
CA GLN A 55 -6.34 -3.08 7.22
C GLN A 55 -6.12 -4.60 7.10
N ALA A 56 -6.72 -5.36 8.02
CA ALA A 56 -6.57 -6.80 8.04
C ALA A 56 -7.15 -7.41 6.75
N ALA A 57 -6.38 -8.28 6.09
CA ALA A 57 -6.77 -8.89 4.82
C ALA A 57 -8.10 -9.67 4.90
N THR A 58 -8.46 -10.17 6.08
CA THR A 58 -9.73 -10.87 6.33
C THR A 58 -10.97 -9.97 6.27
N THR A 59 -10.78 -8.65 6.32
CA THR A 59 -11.87 -7.65 6.28
C THR A 59 -12.10 -7.10 4.87
N LEU A 60 -11.28 -7.49 3.90
CA LEU A 60 -11.43 -7.09 2.52
C LEU A 60 -12.57 -7.87 1.86
N SER A 61 -13.39 -7.17 1.08
CA SER A 61 -14.34 -7.81 0.16
C SER A 61 -13.60 -8.63 -0.90
N GLY A 62 -14.30 -9.59 -1.53
CA GLY A 62 -13.73 -10.40 -2.61
C GLY A 62 -13.17 -9.57 -3.77
N GLY A 63 -13.86 -8.49 -4.15
CA GLY A 63 -13.41 -7.56 -5.20
C GLY A 63 -12.18 -6.73 -4.79
N GLU A 64 -12.03 -6.39 -3.51
CA GLU A 64 -10.81 -5.74 -3.01
C GLU A 64 -9.63 -6.69 -2.99
N ALA A 65 -9.82 -7.92 -2.50
CA ALA A 65 -8.78 -8.94 -2.50
C ALA A 65 -8.26 -9.23 -3.91
N GLN A 66 -9.16 -9.28 -4.90
CA GLN A 66 -8.81 -9.44 -6.31
C GLN A 66 -7.97 -8.26 -6.83
N ARG A 67 -8.37 -7.02 -6.52
CA ARG A 67 -7.63 -5.82 -6.92
C ARG A 67 -6.26 -5.72 -6.25
N VAL A 68 -6.11 -6.15 -4.99
CA VAL A 68 -4.80 -6.25 -4.32
C VAL A 68 -3.89 -7.24 -5.05
N LYS A 69 -4.44 -8.39 -5.48
CA LYS A 69 -3.70 -9.37 -6.27
C LYS A 69 -3.28 -8.78 -7.62
N LEU A 70 -4.17 -8.07 -8.31
CA LEU A 70 -3.87 -7.37 -9.56
C LEU A 70 -2.76 -6.33 -9.37
N ALA A 71 -2.85 -5.48 -8.34
CA ALA A 71 -1.83 -4.47 -8.07
C ALA A 71 -0.45 -5.07 -7.79
N ARG A 72 -0.39 -6.22 -7.10
CA ARG A 72 0.86 -6.95 -6.88
C ARG A 72 1.49 -7.41 -8.19
N GLU A 73 0.68 -7.89 -9.12
CA GLU A 73 1.14 -8.35 -10.43
C GLU A 73 1.62 -7.16 -11.29
N LEU A 74 0.87 -6.07 -11.34
CA LEU A 74 1.24 -4.83 -12.04
C LEU A 74 2.51 -4.16 -11.47
N SER A 75 2.80 -4.37 -10.19
CA SER A 75 4.02 -3.86 -9.55
C SER A 75 5.29 -4.63 -9.93
N LYS A 76 5.20 -5.78 -10.60
CA LYS A 76 6.37 -6.54 -11.07
C LYS A 76 6.93 -5.87 -12.32
N ARG A 77 8.25 -5.96 -12.49
CA ARG A 77 8.87 -5.56 -13.77
C ARG A 77 8.29 -6.42 -14.88
N ASP A 78 7.75 -5.77 -15.89
CA ASP A 78 7.26 -6.45 -17.08
C ASP A 78 8.39 -7.26 -17.72
N THR A 79 8.13 -8.55 -17.92
CA THR A 79 9.06 -9.46 -18.61
C THR A 79 8.60 -9.72 -20.05
N GLY A 80 7.49 -9.10 -20.49
CA GLY A 80 6.88 -9.28 -21.80
C GLY A 80 6.11 -10.59 -21.98
N LYS A 81 5.93 -11.39 -20.91
CA LYS A 81 5.35 -12.74 -20.97
C LYS A 81 4.04 -12.90 -20.18
N THR A 82 3.37 -11.80 -19.80
CA THR A 82 2.17 -11.88 -18.97
C THR A 82 1.03 -11.07 -19.56
N LEU A 83 -0.03 -11.78 -19.97
CA LEU A 83 -1.32 -11.21 -20.39
C LEU A 83 -2.29 -11.29 -19.21
N TYR A 84 -2.84 -10.16 -18.80
CA TYR A 84 -3.93 -10.08 -17.84
C TYR A 84 -5.24 -9.92 -18.61
N ILE A 85 -6.14 -10.90 -18.51
CA ILE A 85 -7.52 -10.90 -19.04
C ILE A 85 -8.51 -10.95 -17.88
#